data_AF-A0A913ZSR5-F1
#
_entry.id   AF-A0A913ZSR5-F1
#
_cell.length_a   1.000
_cell.length_b   1.000
_cell.length_c   1.000
_cell.angle_alpha   90.00
_cell.angle_beta   90.00
_cell.angle_gamma   90.00
#
_symmetry.space_group_name_H-M   'P 1'
#
loop_
_entity.id
_entity.type
_entity.pdbx_description
1 polymer ?
#
loop_
_entity_poly.entity_id
_entity_poly.type
_entity_poly.pdbx_seq_one_letter_code
_entity_poly.pdbx_strand_id
1 'polypeptide(L)'
;MTIRRGEFENPDTRIDSVQFRALVSKALHQLYGETGASIPVDILRFQDDTMEAILRVSGRSLVKVWSALTLLGEYAQEECAIRVTQVSPHLLALAVDSRHFFQNLPS
;
A
#
# COMPACT_ATOMS: atom_id res chain seq x y z
N MET A 1 7.32 -2.01 -2.98
CA MET A 1 5.91 -2.38 -3.23
C MET A 1 5.12 -1.09 -3.37
N THR A 2 4.43 -0.90 -4.50
CA THR A 2 3.52 0.22 -4.71
C THR A 2 2.09 -0.24 -4.43
N ILE A 3 1.40 0.53 -3.63
CA ILE A 3 0.02 0.31 -3.24
C ILE A 3 -0.77 1.50 -3.76
N ARG A 4 -1.79 1.26 -4.59
CA ARG A 4 -2.72 2.32 -4.96
C ARG A 4 -4.02 2.09 -4.20
N ARG A 5 -4.44 3.13 -3.49
CA ARG A 5 -5.73 3.35 -2.86
C ARG A 5 -6.46 2.14 -2.26
N GLY A 6 -6.73 2.26 -0.97
CA GLY A 6 -7.89 1.66 -0.34
C GLY A 6 -9.15 2.37 -0.80
N GLU A 7 -10.06 1.70 -1.51
CA GLU A 7 -11.39 2.25 -1.78
C GLU A 7 -12.09 2.35 -0.42
N PHE A 8 -12.19 3.57 0.11
CA PHE A 8 -13.04 3.86 1.28
C PHE A 8 -14.48 3.97 0.81
N GLU A 9 -15.42 3.48 1.63
CA GLU A 9 -16.86 3.58 1.37
C GLU A 9 -17.28 5.03 1.14
N ASN A 10 -16.75 5.95 1.96
CA ASN A 10 -16.93 7.38 1.75
C ASN A 10 -15.83 7.93 0.82
N PRO A 11 -16.18 8.46 -0.37
CA PRO A 11 -15.20 8.98 -1.33
C PRO A 11 -14.49 10.25 -0.85
N ASP A 12 -15.10 10.97 0.10
CA ASP A 12 -14.54 12.19 0.69
C ASP A 12 -13.59 11.90 1.86
N THR A 13 -13.56 10.66 2.34
CA THR A 13 -12.62 10.26 3.39
C THR A 13 -11.20 10.35 2.86
N ARG A 14 -10.44 11.25 3.48
CA ARG A 14 -9.02 11.42 3.23
C ARG A 14 -8.24 11.14 4.50
N ILE A 15 -7.23 10.29 4.36
CA ILE A 15 -6.26 10.03 5.41
C ILE A 15 -4.90 10.63 5.06
N ASP A 16 -4.18 11.13 6.05
CA ASP A 16 -2.82 11.61 5.87
C ASP A 16 -1.79 10.46 5.95
N SER A 17 -0.51 10.80 5.76
CA SER A 17 0.59 9.83 5.84
C SER A 17 0.73 9.15 7.21
N VAL A 18 0.36 9.82 8.31
CA VAL A 18 0.46 9.30 9.68
C VAL A 18 -0.65 8.29 9.93
N GLN A 19 -1.87 8.63 9.52
CA GLN A 19 -3.03 7.75 9.55
C GLN A 19 -2.83 6.55 8.64
N PHE A 20 -2.25 6.72 7.45
CA PHE A 20 -1.89 5.60 6.59
C PHE A 20 -0.87 4.66 7.26
N ARG A 21 0.11 5.20 7.99
CA ARG A 21 1.02 4.38 8.79
C ARG A 21 0.30 3.59 9.88
N ALA A 22 -0.61 4.24 10.61
CA ALA A 22 -1.42 3.59 11.63
C ALA A 22 -2.31 2.48 11.04
N LEU A 23 -2.87 2.71 9.86
CA LEU A 23 -3.67 1.76 9.10
C LEU A 23 -2.86 0.51 8.74
N VAL A 24 -1.65 0.66 8.20
CA VAL A 24 -0.76 -0.46 7.91
C VAL A 24 -0.43 -1.25 9.18
N SER A 25 -0.15 -0.55 10.29
CA SER A 25 0.11 -1.19 11.58
C SER A 25 -1.10 -1.95 12.10
N LYS A 26 -2.31 -1.38 11.98
CA LYS A 26 -3.58 -2.02 12.36
C LYS A 26 -3.81 -3.29 11.54
N ALA A 27 -3.63 -3.24 10.22
CA ALA A 27 -3.79 -4.39 9.34
C ALA A 27 -2.85 -5.55 9.73
N LEU A 28 -1.58 -5.23 9.98
CA LEU A 28 -0.58 -6.21 10.41
C LEU A 28 -0.90 -6.81 11.77
N HIS A 29 -1.34 -5.97 12.72
CA HIS A 29 -1.75 -6.42 14.04
C HIS A 29 -3.00 -7.31 13.99
N GLN A 30 -4.01 -6.93 13.21
CA GLN A 30 -5.26 -7.71 13.08
C GLN A 30 -5.02 -9.12 12.53
N LEU A 31 -4.14 -9.26 11.53
CA LEU A 31 -3.90 -10.57 10.89
C LEU A 31 -2.85 -11.42 11.60
N TYR A 32 -1.81 -10.80 12.15
CA TYR A 32 -0.62 -11.50 12.67
C TYR A 32 -0.29 -11.20 14.15
N GLY A 33 -1.14 -10.45 14.84
CA GLY A 33 -0.97 -10.05 16.25
C GLY A 33 0.24 -9.13 16.47
N GLU A 34 0.78 -9.15 17.69
CA GLU A 34 1.96 -8.36 18.10
C GLU A 34 3.18 -8.61 17.20
N THR A 35 3.40 -9.87 16.82
CA THR A 35 4.47 -10.23 15.90
C THR A 35 4.29 -9.57 14.54
N GLY A 36 3.05 -9.43 14.07
CA GLY A 36 2.70 -8.68 12.86
C GLY A 36 3.00 -7.19 13.00
N ALA A 37 2.55 -6.59 14.09
CA ALA A 37 2.74 -5.16 14.38
C ALA A 37 4.23 -4.77 14.44
N SER A 38 5.09 -5.70 14.86
CA SER A 38 6.55 -5.51 14.89
C SER A 38 7.25 -5.57 13.53
N ILE A 39 6.54 -5.94 12.44
CA ILE A 39 7.15 -6.03 11.12
C ILE A 39 7.57 -4.63 10.65
N PRO A 40 8.85 -4.41 10.33
CA PRO A 40 9.30 -3.11 9.86
C PRO A 40 8.77 -2.85 8.45
N VAL A 41 8.02 -1.75 8.33
CA VAL A 41 7.48 -1.23 7.07
C VAL A 41 7.83 0.25 6.98
N ASP A 42 8.54 0.63 5.92
CA ASP A 42 8.85 2.02 5.66
C ASP A 42 7.92 2.58 4.58
N ILE A 43 7.30 3.72 4.84
CA ILE A 43 6.55 4.50 3.84
C ILE A 43 7.54 5.45 3.17
N LEU A 44 7.91 5.15 1.92
CA LEU A 44 8.86 5.96 1.14
C LEU A 44 8.21 7.20 0.54
N ARG A 45 6.92 7.09 0.19
CA ARG A 45 6.13 8.16 -0.39
C ARG A 45 4.67 7.91 -0.04
N PHE A 46 3.96 8.97 0.28
CA PHE A 46 2.51 9.01 0.36
C PHE A 46 2.02 10.23 -0.42
N GLN A 47 0.99 10.07 -1.23
CA GLN A 47 0.36 11.13 -2.01
C GLN A 47 -1.08 11.28 -1.52
N ASP A 48 -1.40 12.39 -0.86
CA ASP A 48 -2.71 12.64 -0.27
C ASP A 48 -3.81 12.76 -1.35
N ASP A 49 -3.48 13.36 -2.50
CA ASP A 49 -4.44 13.57 -3.60
C ASP A 49 -4.96 12.23 -4.17
N THR A 50 -4.05 11.29 -4.40
CA THR A 50 -4.32 10.01 -5.07
C THR A 50 -4.50 8.83 -4.11
N MET A 51 -4.21 9.00 -2.82
CA MET A 51 -4.16 7.93 -1.82
C MET A 51 -3.20 6.81 -2.21
N GLU A 52 -2.03 7.20 -2.71
CA GLU A 52 -1.01 6.26 -3.18
C GLU A 52 0.20 6.24 -2.27
N ALA A 53 0.66 5.03 -1.97
CA ALA A 53 1.79 4.83 -1.11
C ALA A 53 2.83 3.91 -1.76
N ILE A 54 4.10 4.24 -1.53
CA ILE A 54 5.20 3.33 -1.82
C ILE A 54 5.72 2.79 -0.49
N LEU A 55 5.53 1.49 -0.29
CA LEU A 55 6.03 0.77 0.87
C LEU A 55 7.32 0.03 0.53
N ARG A 56 8.32 0.17 1.40
CA ARG A 56 9.50 -0.69 1.43
C ARG A 56 9.34 -1.67 2.58
N VAL A 57 9.49 -2.95 2.22
CA VAL A 57 9.37 -4.08 3.13
C VAL A 57 10.46 -5.09 2.82
N SER A 58 10.88 -5.86 3.83
CA SER A 58 11.80 -6.97 3.59
C SER A 58 11.12 -8.02 2.69
N GLY A 59 11.88 -8.66 1.81
CA GLY A 59 11.34 -9.73 0.95
C GLY A 59 10.72 -10.88 1.75
N ARG A 60 11.23 -11.15 2.96
CA ARG A 60 10.70 -12.19 3.87
C ARG A 60 9.32 -11.82 4.45
N SER A 61 9.07 -10.53 4.62
CA SER A 61 7.81 -10.01 5.18
C SER A 61 6.81 -9.59 4.12
N LEU A 62 7.20 -9.54 2.84
CA LEU A 62 6.37 -9.06 1.74
C LEU A 62 5.01 -9.76 1.69
N VAL A 63 5.00 -11.09 1.77
CA VAL A 63 3.75 -11.88 1.72
C VAL A 63 2.84 -11.53 2.89
N LYS A 64 3.40 -11.35 4.09
CA LYS A 64 2.65 -10.97 5.30
C LYS A 64 2.07 -9.56 5.18
N VAL A 65 2.85 -8.61 4.68
CA VAL A 65 2.37 -7.24 4.50
C VAL A 65 1.28 -7.19 3.44
N TRP A 66 1.45 -7.92 2.33
CA TRP A 66 0.44 -7.96 1.29
C TRP A 66 -0.86 -8.59 1.80
N SER A 67 -0.83 -9.79 2.36
CA SER A 67 -2.03 -10.47 2.86
C SER A 67 -2.78 -9.62 3.91
N ALA A 68 -2.06 -8.97 4.83
CA ALA A 68 -2.66 -8.09 5.83
C ALA A 68 -3.40 -6.91 5.20
N LEU A 69 -2.79 -6.26 4.21
CA LEU A 69 -3.40 -5.10 3.55
C LEU A 69 -4.58 -5.50 2.66
N THR A 70 -4.51 -6.62 1.95
CA THR A 70 -5.62 -7.13 1.13
C THR A 70 -6.81 -7.59 1.97
N LEU A 71 -6.58 -8.07 3.20
CA LEU A 71 -7.64 -8.51 4.11
C LEU A 71 -8.16 -7.41 5.03
N LEU A 72 -7.55 -6.22 5.01
CA LEU A 72 -8.09 -5.09 5.77
C LEU A 72 -9.42 -4.67 5.12
N GLY A 73 -10.50 -4.77 5.89
CA GLY A 73 -11.85 -4.35 5.46
C GLY A 73 -12.35 -3.08 6.14
N GLU A 74 -11.71 -2.63 7.22
CA GLU A 74 -12.22 -1.49 8.02
C GLU A 74 -11.09 -0.72 8.72
N TYR A 75 -11.12 0.61 8.57
CA TYR A 75 -10.27 1.53 9.31
C TYR A 75 -11.10 2.69 9.86
N ALA A 76 -10.91 3.01 11.15
CA ALA A 76 -11.65 4.07 11.84
C ALA A 76 -13.18 4.01 11.68
N GLN A 77 -13.78 2.80 11.76
CA GLN A 77 -15.22 2.56 11.59
C GLN A 77 -15.77 2.83 10.18
N GLU A 78 -14.88 2.99 9.19
CA GLU A 78 -15.26 3.07 7.78
C GLU A 78 -14.73 1.86 7.02
N GLU A 79 -15.56 1.29 6.15
CA GLU A 79 -15.13 0.20 5.28
C GLU A 79 -14.08 0.73 4.29
N CYS A 80 -12.97 -0.02 4.17
CA CYS A 80 -11.86 0.35 3.30
C CYS A 80 -11.22 -0.89 2.69
N ALA A 81 -10.81 -0.83 1.42
CA ALA A 81 -10.24 -1.99 0.72
C ALA A 81 -8.96 -1.65 -0.04
N ILE A 82 -7.78 -2.01 0.50
CA ILE A 82 -6.47 -1.66 -0.10
C ILE A 82 -6.11 -2.52 -1.31
N ARG A 83 -5.84 -1.86 -2.44
CA ARG A 83 -5.36 -2.53 -3.66
C ARG A 83 -3.85 -2.42 -3.85
N VAL A 84 -3.18 -3.56 -3.89
CA VAL A 84 -1.77 -3.62 -4.28
C VAL A 84 -1.67 -3.62 -5.80
N THR A 85 -0.95 -2.65 -6.37
CA THR A 85 -0.88 -2.50 -7.83
C THR A 85 0.40 -2.99 -8.45
N GLN A 86 1.52 -2.85 -7.74
CA GLN A 86 2.82 -3.28 -8.25
C GLN A 86 3.74 -3.70 -7.11
N VAL A 87 4.47 -4.78 -7.33
CA VAL A 87 5.50 -5.25 -6.41
C VAL A 87 6.79 -5.43 -7.20
N SER A 88 7.90 -4.90 -6.68
CA SER A 88 9.21 -5.08 -7.27
C SER A 88 10.28 -5.12 -6.18
N PRO A 89 11.33 -5.95 -6.34
CA PRO A 89 12.49 -5.94 -5.47
C PRO A 89 13.43 -4.73 -5.71
N HIS A 90 13.26 -4.00 -6.82
CA HIS A 90 14.10 -2.85 -7.17
C HIS A 90 13.27 -1.57 -7.35
N LEU A 91 13.70 -0.47 -6.72
CA LEU A 91 13.02 0.84 -6.84
C LEU A 91 13.02 1.38 -8.28
N LEU A 92 14.06 1.11 -9.07
CA LEU A 92 14.13 1.53 -10.47
C LEU A 92 13.06 0.85 -11.34
N ALA A 93 12.78 -0.42 -11.08
CA ALA A 93 11.69 -1.14 -11.73
C ALA A 93 10.29 -0.74 -11.22
N LEU A 94 10.20 0.05 -10.13
CA LEU A 94 8.95 0.69 -9.68
C LEU A 94 8.73 2.06 -10.32
N ALA A 95 9.81 2.74 -10.70
CA ALA A 95 9.75 4.03 -11.41
C ALA A 95 9.47 3.85 -12.91
N VAL A 96 9.78 2.68 -13.48
CA VAL A 96 9.33 2.28 -14.82
C VAL A 96 7.84 1.95 -14.74
N ASP A 97 7.02 2.80 -15.34
CA ASP A 97 5.60 2.54 -15.54
C ASP A 97 5.44 1.41 -16.57
N SER A 98 5.35 0.18 -16.09
CA SER A 98 5.19 -1.00 -16.96
C SER A 98 3.86 -0.99 -17.73
N ARG A 99 2.97 -0.03 -17.46
CA ARG A 99 1.67 0.12 -18.14
C ARG A 99 1.68 1.10 -19.32
N HIS A 100 2.79 1.82 -19.55
CA HIS A 100 2.90 2.82 -20.63
C HIS A 100 4.06 2.55 -21.61
N PHE A 101 4.45 1.28 -21.82
CA PHE A 101 5.58 0.96 -22.70
C PHE A 101 5.29 1.08 -24.21
N PHE A 102 4.02 1.22 -24.63
CA PHE A 102 3.64 1.30 -26.06
C PHE A 102 2.84 2.57 -26.39
N GLN A 103 3.47 3.74 -26.45
CA GLN A 103 2.85 4.90 -27.14
C GLN A 103 3.81 5.80 -27.94
N ASN A 104 5.11 5.49 -28.03
CA ASN A 104 6.05 6.32 -28.79
C ASN A 104 6.91 5.51 -29.76
N LEU A 105 6.28 4.85 -30.74
CA LEU A 105 6.98 4.51 -31.99
C LEU A 105 6.50 5.47 -33.08
N PRO A 106 7.37 6.34 -33.63
CA PRO A 106 7.04 7.09 -34.84
C PRO A 106 6.95 6.13 -36.04
N SER A 107 5.93 6.34 -36.88
CA SER A 107 5.64 5.62 -38.13
C SER A 107 6.76 5.73 -39.15
#